data_AF-A0A6L5QR08-F1
#
_entry.id   AF-A0A6L5QR08-F1
#
_cell.length_a   1.000
_cell.length_b   1.000
_cell.length_c   1.000
_cell.angle_alpha   90.00
_cell.angle_beta   90.00
_cell.angle_gamma   90.00
#
_symmetry.space_group_name_H-M   'P 1'
#
loop_
_entity.id
_entity.type
_entity.pdbx_description
1 polymer ?
#
loop_
_entity_poly.entity_id
_entity_poly.type
_entity_poly.pdbx_seq_one_letter_code
_entity_poly.pdbx_strand_id
1 'polypeptide(L)'
;MIVYFAGLLVVGLIFMYLSNKRASPDFKQNELTGVRTVETLADEDIWRKVNLRAALYYKHCGLSFIALAFASLVFARGILALLVFVAAVIFIVILMWRHEYLKEYAKELYAEKYPEAIEDDKNNSEDEE
;
A
#
# COMPACT_ATOMS: atom_id res chain seq x y z
N MET A 1 -22.83 19.72 -4.32
CA MET A 1 -21.48 20.16 -3.89
C MET A 1 -21.18 19.63 -2.50
N ILE A 2 -22.00 19.94 -1.49
CA ILE A 2 -21.83 19.43 -0.10
C ILE A 2 -21.71 17.89 -0.02
N VAL A 3 -22.53 17.14 -0.76
CA VAL A 3 -22.47 15.66 -0.75
C VAL A 3 -21.12 15.14 -1.28
N TYR A 4 -20.58 15.72 -2.35
CA TYR A 4 -19.27 15.32 -2.89
C TYR A 4 -18.14 15.70 -1.96
N PHE A 5 -18.18 16.91 -1.39
CA PHE A 5 -17.23 17.36 -0.39
C PHE A 5 -17.20 16.40 0.81
N ALA A 6 -18.37 16.12 1.40
CA ALA A 6 -18.48 15.23 2.55
C ALA A 6 -18.02 13.80 2.22
N GLY A 7 -18.43 13.25 1.07
CA GLY A 7 -18.03 11.91 0.65
C GLY A 7 -16.52 11.78 0.44
N LEU A 8 -15.91 12.70 -0.32
CA LEU A 8 -14.46 12.68 -0.58
C LEU A 8 -13.65 12.91 0.70
N LEU A 9 -14.13 13.78 1.59
CA LEU A 9 -13.48 14.05 2.87
C LEU A 9 -13.53 12.82 3.78
N VAL A 10 -14.68 12.14 3.89
CA VAL A 10 -14.80 10.89 4.66
C VAL A 10 -13.88 9.81 4.09
N VAL A 11 -13.85 9.63 2.77
CA VAL A 11 -12.94 8.66 2.14
C VAL A 11 -11.48 9.00 2.45
N GLY A 12 -11.08 10.26 2.29
CA GLY A 12 -9.71 10.71 2.61
C GLY A 12 -9.33 10.47 4.08
N LEU A 13 -10.24 10.73 5.01
CA LEU A 13 -10.04 10.44 6.44
C LEU A 13 -9.92 8.94 6.73
N ILE A 14 -10.70 8.08 6.06
CA ILE A 14 -10.57 6.62 6.18
C ILE A 14 -9.18 6.16 5.74
N PHE A 15 -8.68 6.67 4.61
CA PHE A 15 -7.33 6.34 4.13
C PHE A 15 -6.24 6.81 5.09
N MET A 16 -6.38 8.01 5.68
CA MET A 16 -5.47 8.51 6.70
C MET A 16 -5.51 7.65 7.97
N TYR A 17 -6.69 7.25 8.41
CA TYR A 17 -6.85 6.35 9.57
C TYR A 17 -6.19 4.99 9.31
N LEU A 18 -6.41 4.39 8.13
CA LEU A 18 -5.78 3.12 7.74
C LEU A 18 -4.26 3.24 7.66
N SER A 19 -3.75 4.35 7.12
CA SER A 19 -2.31 4.64 7.09
C SER A 19 -1.73 4.68 8.50
N ASN A 20 -2.35 5.45 9.40
CA ASN A 20 -1.89 5.58 10.78
C ASN A 20 -1.93 4.24 11.53
N LYS A 21 -2.99 3.46 11.34
CA LYS A 21 -3.12 2.12 11.95
C LYS A 21 -2.03 1.18 11.46
N ARG A 22 -1.69 1.20 10.17
CA ARG A 22 -0.64 0.36 9.58
C ARG A 22 0.77 0.83 9.95
N ALA A 23 0.95 2.12 10.21
CA ALA A 23 2.20 2.68 10.70
C ALA A 23 2.43 2.47 12.20
N SER A 24 1.39 2.07 12.94
CA SER A 24 1.49 1.82 14.38
C SER A 24 2.37 0.60 14.67
N PRO A 25 3.24 0.66 15.70
CA PRO A 25 4.00 -0.49 16.17
C PRO A 25 3.12 -1.64 16.67
N ASP A 26 1.87 -1.35 17.06
CA ASP A 26 0.88 -2.35 17.50
C ASP A 26 0.24 -3.14 16.36
N PHE A 27 0.51 -2.76 15.10
CA PHE A 27 0.10 -3.55 13.96
C PHE A 27 0.95 -4.81 13.94
N LYS A 28 0.37 -5.93 14.40
CA LYS A 28 1.05 -7.23 14.46
C LYS A 28 0.92 -8.00 13.15
N GLN A 29 1.96 -8.75 12.83
CA GLN A 29 1.97 -9.72 11.75
C GLN A 29 0.80 -10.70 11.89
N ASN A 30 0.05 -10.88 10.81
CA ASN A 30 -1.04 -11.85 10.74
C ASN A 30 -1.33 -12.27 9.29
N GLU A 31 -2.00 -13.40 9.14
CA GLU A 31 -2.33 -14.00 7.84
C GLU A 31 -3.52 -13.31 7.12
N LEU A 32 -4.18 -12.36 7.78
CA LEU A 32 -5.38 -11.71 7.25
C LEU A 32 -5.10 -10.31 6.68
N THR A 33 -4.03 -9.64 7.12
CA THR A 33 -3.79 -8.22 6.87
C THR A 33 -2.32 -7.94 6.57
N GLY A 34 -2.09 -6.90 5.74
CA GLY A 34 -0.76 -6.53 5.28
C GLY A 34 -0.38 -7.19 3.96
N VAL A 35 0.87 -6.99 3.54
CA VAL A 35 1.47 -7.69 2.39
C VAL A 35 1.82 -9.09 2.84
N ARG A 36 1.32 -10.10 2.13
CA ARG A 36 1.46 -11.51 2.47
C ARG A 36 2.28 -12.21 1.39
N THR A 37 3.56 -12.30 1.66
CA THR A 37 4.51 -13.12 0.92
C THR A 37 5.24 -14.03 1.91
N VAL A 38 5.83 -15.11 1.41
CA VAL A 38 6.53 -16.10 2.25
C VAL A 38 7.58 -15.41 3.13
N GLU A 39 8.29 -14.45 2.55
CA GLU A 39 9.33 -13.64 3.16
C GLU A 39 8.78 -12.73 4.28
N THR A 40 7.66 -12.06 4.03
CA THR A 40 7.00 -11.22 5.05
C THR A 40 6.26 -12.03 6.12
N LEU A 41 6.02 -13.33 5.92
CA LEU A 41 5.41 -14.20 6.93
C LEU A 41 6.49 -14.92 7.76
N ALA A 42 7.68 -15.09 7.21
CA ALA A 42 8.83 -15.66 7.91
C ALA A 42 9.41 -14.71 8.97
N ASP A 43 9.30 -13.40 8.79
CA ASP A 43 9.97 -12.42 9.67
C ASP A 43 9.13 -11.17 9.98
N GLU A 44 8.98 -10.87 11.27
CA GLU A 44 8.16 -9.73 11.74
C GLU A 44 8.79 -8.36 11.40
N ASP A 45 10.13 -8.25 11.36
CA ASP A 45 10.80 -6.99 11.02
C ASP A 45 10.64 -6.66 9.54
N ILE A 46 10.78 -7.66 8.67
CA ILE A 46 10.55 -7.53 7.23
C ILE A 46 9.08 -7.17 6.98
N TRP A 47 8.15 -7.86 7.66
CA TRP A 47 6.73 -7.52 7.60
C TRP A 47 6.45 -6.08 8.02
N ARG A 48 7.09 -5.59 9.09
CA ARG A 48 6.92 -4.22 9.60
C ARG A 48 7.44 -3.19 8.59
N LYS A 49 8.64 -3.40 8.04
CA LYS A 49 9.23 -2.50 7.02
C LYS A 49 8.36 -2.40 5.78
N VAL A 50 7.88 -3.53 5.26
CA VAL A 50 7.01 -3.58 4.09
C VAL A 50 5.65 -2.90 4.37
N ASN A 51 5.06 -3.13 5.54
CA ASN A 51 3.79 -2.49 5.91
C ASN A 51 3.91 -1.00 6.20
N LEU A 52 5.02 -0.53 6.77
CA LEU A 52 5.33 0.90 6.90
C LEU A 52 5.40 1.58 5.53
N ARG A 53 6.09 0.94 4.57
CA ARG A 53 6.18 1.45 3.20
C ARG A 53 4.81 1.47 2.53
N ALA A 54 4.00 0.43 2.74
CA ALA A 54 2.62 0.41 2.30
C ALA A 54 1.79 1.54 2.93
N ALA A 55 1.98 1.85 4.22
CA ALA A 55 1.26 2.91 4.93
C ALA A 55 1.49 4.29 4.33
N LEU A 56 2.69 4.57 3.79
CA LEU A 56 2.98 5.81 3.08
C LEU A 56 2.09 6.00 1.85
N TYR A 57 1.84 4.95 1.06
CA TYR A 57 0.92 5.03 -0.08
C TYR A 57 -0.51 5.38 0.36
N TYR A 58 -1.00 4.78 1.45
CA TYR A 58 -2.31 5.12 2.01
C TYR A 58 -2.37 6.57 2.50
N LYS A 59 -1.27 7.10 3.06
CA LYS A 59 -1.19 8.50 3.49
C LYS A 59 -1.32 9.45 2.31
N HIS A 60 -0.54 9.24 1.25
CA HIS A 60 -0.58 10.08 0.05
C HIS A 60 -1.94 10.03 -0.64
N CYS A 61 -2.58 8.85 -0.68
CA CYS A 61 -3.92 8.70 -1.20
C CYS A 61 -4.98 9.42 -0.34
N GLY A 62 -4.92 9.30 0.99
CA GLY A 62 -5.81 10.02 1.88
C GLY A 62 -5.69 11.54 1.72
N LEU A 63 -4.46 12.03 1.60
CA LEU A 63 -4.20 13.45 1.38
C LEU A 63 -4.73 13.96 0.03
N SER A 64 -4.60 13.16 -1.04
CA SER A 64 -5.14 13.55 -2.35
C SER A 64 -6.67 13.58 -2.36
N PHE A 65 -7.33 12.66 -1.68
CA PHE A 65 -8.80 12.70 -1.51
C PHE A 65 -9.27 13.89 -0.69
N ILE A 66 -8.55 14.26 0.37
CA ILE A 66 -8.85 15.48 1.15
C ILE A 66 -8.68 16.72 0.26
N ALA A 67 -7.58 16.82 -0.50
CA ALA A 67 -7.38 17.93 -1.43
C ALA A 67 -8.49 18.00 -2.50
N LEU A 68 -8.90 16.85 -3.04
CA LEU A 68 -9.99 16.75 -4.01
C LEU A 68 -11.34 17.13 -3.40
N ALA A 69 -11.55 16.84 -2.11
CA ALA A 69 -12.75 17.29 -1.39
C ALA A 69 -12.83 18.82 -1.41
N PHE A 70 -11.76 19.54 -1.05
CA PHE A 70 -11.76 21.01 -1.12
C PHE A 70 -11.91 21.53 -2.55
N ALA A 71 -11.28 20.89 -3.53
CA ALA A 71 -11.46 21.23 -4.94
C ALA A 71 -12.93 21.09 -5.39
N SER A 72 -13.68 20.12 -4.85
CA SER A 72 -15.09 19.91 -5.17
C SER A 72 -16.03 21.07 -4.80
N LEU A 73 -15.57 22.02 -3.98
CA LEU A 73 -16.32 23.23 -3.64
C LEU A 73 -16.23 24.31 -4.73
N VAL A 74 -15.21 24.24 -5.59
CA VAL A 74 -14.90 25.26 -6.60
C VAL A 74 -15.28 24.81 -8.00
N PHE A 75 -15.11 23.53 -8.31
CA PHE A 75 -15.31 23.02 -9.67
C PHE A 75 -16.77 22.66 -10.01
N ALA A 76 -17.14 22.85 -11.27
CA ALA A 76 -18.41 22.40 -11.81
C ALA A 76 -18.54 20.86 -11.75
N ARG A 77 -19.77 20.37 -11.58
CA ARG A 77 -20.06 18.94 -11.37
C ARG A 77 -19.46 18.01 -12.44
N GLY A 78 -19.50 18.41 -13.71
CA GLY A 78 -18.97 17.60 -14.83
C GLY A 78 -17.45 17.45 -14.79
N ILE A 79 -16.73 18.54 -14.50
CA ILE A 79 -15.27 18.55 -14.36
C ILE A 79 -14.86 17.69 -13.17
N LEU A 80 -15.58 17.80 -12.04
CA LEU A 80 -15.32 17.01 -10.86
C LEU A 80 -15.49 15.50 -11.12
N ALA A 81 -16.55 15.10 -11.83
CA ALA A 81 -16.77 13.68 -12.16
C ALA A 81 -15.63 13.10 -13.00
N LEU A 82 -15.15 13.86 -14.00
CA LEU A 82 -13.99 13.48 -14.80
C LEU A 82 -12.72 13.36 -13.94
N LEU A 83 -12.46 14.33 -13.06
CA LEU A 83 -11.28 14.31 -12.17
C LEU A 83 -11.31 13.10 -11.21
N VAL A 84 -12.47 12.79 -10.64
CA VAL A 84 -12.64 11.62 -9.77
C VAL A 84 -12.41 10.32 -10.56
N PHE A 85 -12.93 10.23 -11.78
CA PHE A 85 -12.73 9.06 -12.63
C PHE A 85 -11.25 8.86 -12.98
N VAL A 86 -10.57 9.92 -13.43
CA VAL A 86 -9.13 9.89 -13.73
C VAL A 86 -8.33 9.51 -12.49
N ALA A 87 -8.64 10.11 -11.33
CA ALA A 87 -7.99 9.77 -10.06
C ALA A 87 -8.21 8.31 -9.67
N ALA A 88 -9.40 7.75 -9.90
CA ALA A 88 -9.69 6.35 -9.63
C ALA A 88 -8.87 5.40 -10.54
N VAL A 89 -8.75 5.70 -11.82
CA VAL A 89 -7.92 4.92 -12.77
C VAL A 89 -6.46 4.97 -12.35
N ILE A 90 -5.93 6.17 -12.08
CA ILE A 90 -4.54 6.33 -11.59
C ILE A 90 -4.33 5.55 -10.29
N PHE A 91 -5.30 5.61 -9.37
CA PHE A 91 -5.22 4.88 -8.12
C PHE A 91 -5.15 3.36 -8.32
N ILE A 92 -5.96 2.80 -9.23
CA ILE A 92 -5.91 1.37 -9.56
C ILE A 92 -4.53 0.98 -10.12
N VAL A 93 -3.99 1.77 -11.05
CA VAL A 93 -2.65 1.53 -11.62
C VAL A 93 -1.57 1.56 -10.52
N ILE A 94 -1.62 2.56 -9.63
CA ILE A 94 -0.70 2.65 -8.49
C ILE A 94 -0.85 1.44 -7.57
N LEU A 95 -2.06 0.94 -7.31
CA LEU A 95 -2.27 -0.25 -6.47
C LEU A 95 -1.65 -1.51 -7.09
N MET A 96 -1.76 -1.66 -8.41
CA MET A 96 -1.15 -2.79 -9.13
C MET A 96 0.38 -2.72 -9.05
N TRP A 97 0.97 -1.57 -9.38
CA TRP A 97 2.43 -1.37 -9.29
C TRP A 97 2.95 -1.49 -7.86
N ARG A 98 2.24 -0.92 -6.89
CA ARG A 98 2.59 -1.02 -5.47
C ARG A 98 2.64 -2.48 -5.02
N HIS A 99 1.70 -3.31 -5.47
CA HIS A 99 1.68 -4.72 -5.08
C HIS A 99 2.93 -5.47 -5.56
N GLU A 100 3.34 -5.25 -6.81
CA GLU A 100 4.57 -5.86 -7.35
C GLU A 100 5.82 -5.32 -6.65
N TYR A 101 5.91 -4.00 -6.50
CA TYR A 101 7.02 -3.34 -5.81
C TYR A 101 7.19 -3.81 -4.36
N LEU A 102 6.10 -4.01 -3.62
CA LEU A 102 6.19 -4.47 -2.23
C LEU A 102 6.61 -5.95 -2.12
N LYS A 103 6.34 -6.77 -3.15
CA LYS A 103 6.84 -8.15 -3.20
C LYS A 103 8.34 -8.18 -3.47
N GLU A 104 8.80 -7.44 -4.46
CA GLU A 104 10.24 -7.32 -4.77
C GLU A 104 10.99 -6.77 -3.56
N TYR A 105 10.47 -5.71 -2.94
CA TYR A 105 11.06 -5.12 -1.75
C TYR A 105 11.12 -6.09 -0.55
N ALA A 106 10.13 -6.97 -0.40
CA ALA A 106 10.16 -8.01 0.63
C ALA A 106 11.24 -9.06 0.36
N LYS A 107 11.40 -9.46 -0.90
CA LYS A 107 12.46 -10.40 -1.33
C LYS A 107 13.85 -9.83 -1.11
N GLU A 108 14.07 -8.58 -1.52
CA GLU A 108 15.36 -7.90 -1.30
C GLU A 108 15.71 -7.82 0.19
N LEU A 109 14.74 -7.43 1.02
CA LEU A 109 14.92 -7.37 2.48
C LEU A 109 15.22 -8.74 3.10
N TYR A 110 14.61 -9.80 2.57
CA TYR A 110 14.86 -11.16 3.04
C TYR A 110 16.22 -11.67 2.60
N ALA A 111 16.60 -11.44 1.34
CA ALA A 111 17.91 -11.78 0.80
C ALA A 111 19.05 -11.06 1.54
N GLU A 112 18.84 -9.79 1.91
CA GLU A 112 19.80 -9.02 2.72
C GLU A 112 19.93 -9.59 4.14
N LYS A 113 18.82 -10.07 4.73
CA LYS A 113 18.80 -10.58 6.10
C LYS A 113 19.26 -12.04 6.22
N TYR A 114 19.02 -12.85 5.19
CA TYR A 114 19.27 -14.29 5.13
C TYR A 114 19.94 -14.69 3.81
N PRO A 115 21.19 -14.26 3.55
CA PRO A 115 21.90 -14.61 2.32
C PRO A 115 22.10 -16.14 2.17
N GLU A 116 22.31 -16.85 3.28
CA GLU A 116 22.51 -18.30 3.32
C GLU A 116 21.27 -19.11 2.87
N ALA A 117 20.07 -18.62 3.15
CA ALA A 117 18.84 -19.30 2.77
C ALA A 117 18.61 -19.32 1.24
N ILE A 118 19.28 -18.41 0.51
CA ILE A 118 19.21 -18.33 -0.96
C ILE A 118 20.24 -19.26 -1.61
N GLU A 119 21.39 -19.48 -0.97
CA GLU A 119 22.38 -20.46 -1.44
C GLU A 119 21.88 -21.89 -1.29
N ASP A 120 21.17 -22.20 -0.19
CA ASP A 120 20.56 -23.52 0.01
C ASP A 120 19.42 -23.80 -0.97
N ASP A 121 18.52 -22.84 -1.25
CA ASP A 121 17.45 -23.00 -2.25
C ASP A 121 18.03 -23.27 -3.66
N LYS A 122 19.14 -22.60 -3.99
CA LYS A 122 19.82 -22.76 -5.27
C LYS A 122 20.49 -24.12 -5.40
N ASN A 123 21.20 -24.59 -4.38
CA ASN A 123 21.81 -25.94 -4.38
C ASN A 123 20.74 -27.03 -4.45
N ASN A 124 19.64 -26.90 -3.70
CA ASN A 124 18.58 -27.91 -3.70
C ASN A 124 17.83 -27.96 -5.05
N SER A 125 17.75 -26.84 -5.78
CA SER A 125 17.18 -26.81 -7.14
C SER A 125 18.09 -27.40 -8.22
N GLU A 126 19.41 -27.39 -8.01
CA GLU A 126 20.39 -28.02 -8.91
C GLU A 126 20.50 -29.53 -8.68
N ASP A 127 20.18 -30.02 -7.47
CA ASP A 127 20.16 -31.45 -7.13
C ASP A 127 18.86 -32.16 -7.59
N GLU A 128 17.83 -31.42 -7.99
CA GLU A 128 16.54 -31.94 -8.51
C GLU A 128 16.47 -32.02 -10.05
N GLU A 129 17.48 -31.52 -10.80
CA GLU A 129 17.64 -31.69 -12.27
C GLU A 129 18.46 -32.92 -12.67
#